data_AF-A0A3M1B907-F1
#
_entry.id   AF-A0A3M1B907-F1
#
_cell.length_a   1.000
_cell.length_b   1.000
_cell.length_c   1.000
_cell.angle_alpha   90.00
_cell.angle_beta   90.00
_cell.angle_gamma   90.00
#
_symmetry.space_group_name_H-M   'P 1'
#
loop_
_entity.id
_entity.type
_entity.pdbx_description
1 polymer ?
#
loop_
_entity_poly.entity_id
_entity_poly.type
_entity_poly.pdbx_seq_one_letter_code
_entity_poly.pdbx_strand_id
1 'polypeptide(L)'
;MIYRRMALLALAWFVVCLPVEAKVIRYMDASGGIHFTDNRMNVPSDARILEEGAGGLVNAIPGQEGGVLDAELGASLFAAKCGECHVASRVAPQGKVSLFDTIISPVTRMPVSEEELISSLRRAASGAYSDMDSVEITEAELKEIARYLLRSH
;
A
#
# COMPACT_ATOMS: atom_id res chain seq x y z
N MET A 1 -11.19 -57.24 -22.93
CA MET A 1 -10.11 -57.04 -21.92
C MET A 1 -9.02 -56.10 -22.45
N ILE A 2 -9.41 -54.90 -22.90
CA ILE A 2 -8.55 -53.81 -23.39
C ILE A 2 -9.54 -52.62 -23.32
N TYR A 3 -9.47 -51.60 -22.46
CA TYR A 3 -8.40 -50.65 -22.19
C TYR A 3 -8.60 -50.07 -20.79
N ARG A 4 -8.01 -50.70 -19.78
CA ARG A 4 -7.94 -50.19 -18.40
C ARG A 4 -6.76 -49.19 -18.25
N ARG A 5 -6.58 -48.30 -19.23
CA ARG A 5 -5.38 -47.46 -19.40
C ARG A 5 -5.67 -46.01 -19.84
N MET A 6 -6.81 -45.43 -19.47
CA MET A 6 -7.12 -44.01 -19.76
C MET A 6 -7.28 -43.17 -18.48
N ALA A 7 -6.53 -43.48 -17.42
CA ALA A 7 -6.59 -42.78 -16.14
C ALA A 7 -5.27 -42.11 -15.73
N LEU A 8 -4.31 -41.94 -16.64
CA LEU A 8 -2.93 -41.50 -16.31
C LEU A 8 -2.38 -40.40 -17.23
N LEU A 9 -3.24 -39.58 -17.83
CA LEU A 9 -2.84 -38.51 -18.77
C LEU A 9 -3.61 -37.20 -18.55
N ALA A 10 -3.95 -36.88 -17.30
CA ALA A 10 -4.54 -35.59 -16.91
C ALA A 10 -3.76 -34.91 -15.77
N LEU A 11 -2.45 -35.22 -15.65
CA LEU A 11 -1.61 -34.75 -14.54
C LEU A 11 -0.32 -34.06 -15.02
N ALA A 12 -0.41 -33.31 -16.12
CA ALA A 12 0.73 -32.60 -16.70
C ALA A 12 0.39 -31.19 -17.22
N TRP A 13 -0.65 -30.56 -16.66
CA TRP A 13 -1.02 -29.17 -16.95
C TRP A 13 -0.99 -28.26 -15.71
N PHE A 14 -0.29 -28.68 -14.66
CA PHE A 14 0.19 -27.78 -13.63
C PHE A 14 1.61 -27.35 -14.00
N VAL A 15 1.76 -26.56 -15.06
CA VAL A 15 2.94 -25.68 -15.19
C VAL A 15 2.68 -24.52 -14.24
N VAL A 16 2.96 -24.79 -12.97
CA VAL A 16 3.60 -23.92 -12.00
C VAL A 16 3.95 -22.52 -12.56
N CYS A 17 2.99 -21.59 -12.52
CA CYS A 17 3.30 -20.17 -12.43
C CYS A 17 3.69 -19.91 -10.97
N LEU A 18 4.95 -20.19 -10.60
CA LEU A 18 5.47 -19.66 -9.34
C LEU A 18 5.52 -18.13 -9.50
N PRO A 19 5.00 -17.36 -8.54
CA PRO A 19 5.34 -15.95 -8.48
C PRO A 19 6.85 -15.85 -8.33
N VAL A 20 7.53 -15.25 -9.31
CA VAL A 20 8.90 -14.80 -9.11
C VAL A 20 8.78 -13.60 -8.16
N GLU A 21 8.99 -13.83 -6.87
CA GLU A 21 9.12 -12.75 -5.90
C GLU A 21 10.36 -11.93 -6.29
N ALA A 22 10.16 -10.84 -7.01
CA ALA A 22 11.23 -9.89 -7.29
C ALA A 22 11.68 -9.29 -5.96
N LYS A 23 12.90 -9.62 -5.52
CA LYS A 23 13.46 -9.05 -4.30
C LYS A 23 13.93 -7.63 -4.59
N VAL A 24 13.40 -6.65 -3.87
CA VAL A 24 13.84 -5.25 -3.97
C VAL A 24 14.81 -4.96 -2.82
N ILE A 25 15.94 -4.37 -3.17
CA ILE A 25 16.99 -3.93 -2.24
C ILE A 25 16.92 -2.42 -2.15
N ARG A 26 16.80 -1.91 -0.93
CA ARG A 26 16.90 -0.49 -0.63
C ARG A 26 18.24 -0.22 0.02
N TYR A 27 18.99 0.74 -0.52
CA TYR A 27 20.31 1.11 0.02
C TYR A 27 20.50 2.62 0.07
N MET A 28 21.41 3.08 0.94
CA MET A 28 21.87 4.46 1.02
C MET A 28 23.31 4.55 0.52
N ASP A 29 23.59 5.44 -0.42
CA ASP A 29 24.93 5.68 -0.93
C ASP A 29 25.78 6.56 0.03
N ALA A 30 27.06 6.75 -0.30
CA ALA A 30 27.98 7.57 0.49
C ALA A 30 27.60 9.06 0.55
N SER A 31 26.74 9.53 -0.36
CA SER A 31 26.22 10.90 -0.37
C SER A 31 24.93 11.05 0.47
N GLY A 32 24.42 9.96 1.04
CA GLY A 32 23.16 9.93 1.78
C GLY A 32 21.92 9.72 0.90
N GLY A 33 22.09 9.52 -0.40
CA GLY A 33 21.01 9.26 -1.34
C GLY A 33 20.44 7.86 -1.16
N ILE A 34 19.11 7.73 -1.16
CA ILE A 34 18.42 6.43 -1.07
C ILE A 34 18.10 5.92 -2.47
N HIS A 35 18.44 4.67 -2.75
CA HIS A 35 18.25 4.00 -4.04
C HIS A 35 17.54 2.66 -3.88
N PHE A 36 16.95 2.19 -4.98
CA PHE A 36 16.24 0.92 -5.10
C PHE A 36 16.79 0.11 -6.26
N THR A 37 17.03 -1.17 -6.03
CA THR A 37 17.38 -2.09 -7.12
C THR A 37 16.84 -3.47 -6.85
N ASP A 38 16.38 -4.14 -7.90
CA ASP A 38 16.07 -5.57 -7.90
C ASP A 38 17.32 -6.43 -8.18
N ASN A 39 18.48 -5.80 -8.39
CA ASN A 39 19.74 -6.46 -8.69
C ASN A 39 20.83 -6.05 -7.71
N ARG A 40 21.24 -6.97 -6.84
CA ARG A 40 22.30 -6.75 -5.84
C ARG A 40 23.62 -6.27 -6.43
N MET A 41 23.91 -6.62 -7.68
CA MET A 41 25.14 -6.19 -8.35
C MET A 41 25.18 -4.69 -8.65
N ASN A 42 24.03 -4.01 -8.61
CA ASN A 42 23.94 -2.56 -8.80
C ASN A 42 24.15 -1.78 -7.50
N VAL A 43 24.23 -2.45 -6.35
CA VAL A 43 24.47 -1.81 -5.05
C VAL A 43 25.97 -1.50 -4.93
N PRO A 44 26.37 -0.22 -4.79
CA PRO A 44 27.76 0.16 -4.55
C PRO A 44 28.33 -0.52 -3.31
N SER A 45 29.61 -0.89 -3.32
CA SER A 45 30.24 -1.61 -2.21
C SER A 45 30.34 -0.79 -0.92
N ASP A 46 30.28 0.52 -1.02
CA ASP A 46 30.30 1.48 0.09
C ASP A 46 28.89 1.88 0.56
N ALA A 47 27.84 1.36 -0.07
CA ALA A 47 26.46 1.65 0.31
C ALA A 47 26.02 0.86 1.55
N ARG A 48 25.18 1.50 2.37
CA ARG A 48 24.50 0.85 3.49
C ARG A 48 23.19 0.25 3.01
N ILE A 49 23.07 -1.08 3.01
CA ILE A 49 21.80 -1.76 2.77
C ILE A 49 20.85 -1.46 3.93
N LEU A 50 19.68 -0.92 3.61
CA LEU A 50 18.63 -0.57 4.56
C LEU A 50 17.59 -1.68 4.68
N GLU A 51 17.28 -2.35 3.56
CA GLU A 51 16.25 -3.39 3.48
C GLU A 51 16.50 -4.31 2.28
N GLU A 52 16.17 -5.60 2.43
CA GLU A 52 16.21 -6.61 1.35
C GLU A 52 15.04 -7.59 1.56
N GLY A 53 14.05 -7.56 0.66
CA GLY A 53 12.82 -8.35 0.82
C GLY A 53 12.03 -8.55 -0.47
N ALA A 54 11.09 -9.49 -0.46
CA ALA A 54 10.15 -9.74 -1.57
C ALA A 54 9.34 -8.46 -1.81
N GLY A 55 9.32 -7.98 -3.06
CA GLY A 55 8.86 -6.67 -3.49
C GLY A 55 7.38 -6.37 -3.23
N GLY A 56 7.04 -6.11 -1.97
CA GLY A 56 6.05 -5.10 -1.65
C GLY A 56 6.72 -3.74 -1.84
N LEU A 57 6.11 -2.88 -2.66
CA LEU A 57 6.47 -1.48 -2.88
C LEU A 57 7.13 -0.84 -1.65
N VAL A 58 8.46 -0.70 -1.70
CA VAL A 58 9.18 0.04 -0.66
C VAL A 58 8.98 1.52 -0.97
N ASN A 59 8.04 2.12 -0.26
CA ASN A 59 7.69 3.53 -0.32
C ASN A 59 8.89 4.43 0.05
N ALA A 60 9.72 4.78 -0.92
CA ALA A 60 10.54 5.98 -0.85
C ALA A 60 9.80 7.16 -1.44
N ILE A 61 9.09 7.87 -0.58
CA ILE A 61 8.94 9.31 -0.77
C ILE A 61 10.18 9.94 -0.12
N PRO A 62 11.03 10.66 -0.86
CA PRO A 62 12.15 11.38 -0.28
C PRO A 62 11.61 12.49 0.63
N GLY A 63 11.95 12.45 1.92
CA GLY A 63 11.79 13.62 2.79
C GLY A 63 10.99 13.50 4.10
N GLN A 64 10.88 12.35 4.76
CA GLN A 64 10.27 12.32 6.10
C GLN A 64 11.07 11.55 7.15
N GLU A 65 11.78 12.31 7.98
CA GLU A 65 12.31 11.94 9.30
C GLU A 65 11.18 11.79 10.35
N GLY A 66 10.08 11.11 10.01
CA GLY A 66 8.97 10.81 10.91
C GLY A 66 8.90 9.31 11.16
N GLY A 67 9.58 8.85 12.20
CA GLY A 67 9.72 7.42 12.52
C GLY A 67 8.36 6.76 12.82
N VAL A 68 8.31 5.44 12.60
CA VAL A 68 7.34 4.39 12.98
C VAL A 68 6.13 4.78 13.86
N LEU A 69 6.30 5.66 14.85
CA LEU A 69 5.27 6.20 15.74
C LEU A 69 4.20 7.06 15.02
N ASP A 70 4.57 7.84 13.99
CA ASP A 70 3.60 8.69 13.26
C ASP A 70 2.64 7.85 12.40
N ALA A 71 3.14 6.72 11.86
CA ALA A 71 2.30 5.77 11.12
C ALA A 71 1.33 5.03 12.04
N GLU A 72 1.69 4.81 13.31
CA GLU A 72 0.86 4.13 14.30
C GLU A 72 -0.34 5.00 14.75
N LEU A 73 -0.13 6.31 14.90
CA LEU A 73 -1.23 7.24 15.23
C LEU A 73 -2.25 7.34 14.10
N GLY A 74 -1.80 7.56 12.86
CA GLY A 74 -2.69 7.64 11.70
C GLY A 74 -3.46 6.34 11.46
N ALA A 75 -2.82 5.18 11.66
CA ALA A 75 -3.46 3.88 11.59
C ALA A 75 -4.53 3.69 12.69
N SER A 76 -4.22 4.08 13.94
CA SER A 76 -5.15 4.00 15.07
C SER A 76 -6.37 4.90 14.87
N LEU A 77 -6.14 6.15 14.44
CA LEU A 77 -7.21 7.10 14.11
C LEU A 77 -8.09 6.59 12.97
N PHE A 78 -7.49 6.05 11.91
CA PHE A 78 -8.23 5.45 10.81
C PHE A 78 -9.07 4.27 11.30
N ALA A 79 -8.50 3.34 12.06
CA ALA A 79 -9.22 2.19 12.61
C ALA A 79 -10.41 2.62 13.49
N ALA A 80 -10.22 3.64 14.33
CA ALA A 80 -11.23 4.11 15.28
C ALA A 80 -12.38 4.89 14.62
N LYS A 81 -12.10 5.69 13.59
CA LYS A 81 -13.08 6.63 13.01
C LYS A 81 -13.61 6.23 11.63
N CYS A 82 -12.85 5.43 10.88
CA CYS A 82 -13.17 5.08 9.50
C CYS A 82 -13.18 3.57 9.26
N GLY A 83 -12.43 2.81 10.05
CA GLY A 83 -12.11 1.41 9.80
C GLY A 83 -13.28 0.45 9.92
N GLU A 84 -14.38 0.84 10.54
CA GLU A 84 -15.61 0.04 10.59
C GLU A 84 -16.20 -0.12 9.17
N CYS A 85 -16.31 0.99 8.43
CA CYS A 85 -16.93 1.04 7.12
C CYS A 85 -15.92 0.98 5.97
N HIS A 86 -14.67 1.36 6.20
CA HIS A 86 -13.69 1.57 5.14
C HIS A 86 -12.43 0.71 5.27
N VAL A 87 -11.80 0.42 4.13
CA VAL A 87 -10.44 -0.14 4.04
C VAL A 87 -9.61 0.67 3.06
N ALA A 88 -8.30 0.74 3.28
CA ALA A 88 -7.35 1.38 2.37
C ALA A 88 -6.97 0.49 1.16
N SER A 89 -7.31 -0.80 1.21
CA SER A 89 -6.94 -1.78 0.18
C SER A 89 -7.84 -1.70 -1.06
N ARG A 90 -7.29 -2.08 -2.22
CA ARG A 90 -8.01 -2.13 -3.50
C ARG A 90 -9.24 -3.04 -3.47
N VAL A 91 -9.15 -4.14 -2.74
CA VAL A 91 -10.26 -5.08 -2.56
C VAL A 91 -10.83 -4.83 -1.18
N ALA A 92 -12.13 -4.54 -1.11
CA ALA A 92 -12.85 -4.42 0.15
C ALA A 92 -13.52 -5.76 0.51
N PRO A 93 -13.48 -6.17 1.78
CA PRO A 93 -14.31 -7.27 2.25
C PRO A 93 -15.79 -6.88 2.16
N GLN A 94 -16.67 -7.89 2.16
CA GLN A 94 -18.12 -7.66 2.13
C GLN A 94 -18.56 -6.75 3.28
N GLY A 95 -19.37 -5.73 2.96
CA GLY A 95 -19.86 -4.76 3.95
C GLY A 95 -18.91 -3.59 4.20
N LYS A 96 -17.74 -3.52 3.54
CA LYS A 96 -16.84 -2.36 3.59
C LYS A 96 -16.65 -1.72 2.22
N VAL A 97 -16.26 -0.44 2.24
CA VAL A 97 -15.97 0.37 1.06
C VAL A 97 -14.47 0.60 0.95
N SER A 98 -13.91 0.35 -0.23
CA SER A 98 -12.50 0.65 -0.51
C SER A 98 -12.30 2.14 -0.70
N LEU A 99 -11.24 2.68 -0.10
CA LEU A 99 -10.76 4.03 -0.34
C LEU A 99 -9.64 4.08 -1.40
N PHE A 100 -9.32 2.97 -2.05
CA PHE A 100 -8.18 2.89 -2.95
C PHE A 100 -8.25 3.92 -4.08
N ASP A 101 -9.42 4.11 -4.70
CA ASP A 101 -9.57 5.08 -5.79
C ASP A 101 -9.64 6.55 -5.30
N THR A 102 -9.76 6.76 -3.99
CA THR A 102 -9.59 8.08 -3.34
C THR A 102 -8.12 8.38 -3.08
N ILE A 103 -7.33 7.33 -2.86
CA ILE A 103 -5.91 7.42 -2.51
C ILE A 103 -5.03 7.41 -3.77
N ILE A 104 -5.38 6.58 -4.75
CA ILE A 104 -4.72 6.44 -6.04
C ILE A 104 -5.64 7.01 -7.11
N SER A 105 -5.16 8.01 -7.84
CA SER A 105 -5.92 8.56 -8.96
C SER A 105 -6.17 7.45 -10.02
N PRO A 106 -7.43 7.21 -10.42
CA PRO A 106 -7.71 6.20 -11.44
C PRO A 106 -7.17 6.61 -12.82
N VAL A 107 -6.91 7.91 -13.02
CA VAL A 107 -6.38 8.49 -14.27
C VAL A 107 -4.87 8.32 -14.34
N THR A 108 -4.13 8.83 -13.34
CA THR A 108 -2.67 8.84 -13.38
C THR A 108 -2.05 7.55 -12.83
N ARG A 109 -2.81 6.74 -12.10
CA ARG A 109 -2.33 5.58 -11.34
C ARG A 109 -1.27 5.93 -10.29
N MET A 110 -1.21 7.19 -9.90
CA MET A 110 -0.31 7.71 -8.87
C MET A 110 -1.09 8.09 -7.62
N PRO A 111 -0.45 8.12 -6.43
CA PRO A 111 -1.06 8.67 -5.24
C PRO A 111 -1.48 10.11 -5.44
N VAL A 112 -2.65 10.48 -4.92
CA VAL A 112 -3.09 11.89 -4.86
C VAL A 112 -2.20 12.67 -3.89
N SER A 113 -2.22 14.01 -3.95
CA SER A 113 -1.48 14.82 -2.98
C SER A 113 -2.10 14.73 -1.58
N GLU A 114 -1.31 15.00 -0.54
CA GLU A 114 -1.80 15.04 0.84
C GLU A 114 -2.95 16.06 0.98
N GLU A 115 -2.85 17.22 0.34
CA GLU A 115 -3.89 18.26 0.36
C GLU A 115 -5.19 17.82 -0.33
N GLU A 116 -5.08 17.13 -1.46
CA GLU A 116 -6.23 16.60 -2.20
C GLU A 116 -6.96 15.53 -1.37
N LEU A 117 -6.19 14.63 -0.74
CA LEU A 117 -6.75 13.61 0.13
C LEU A 117 -7.41 14.22 1.37
N ILE A 118 -6.75 15.17 2.04
CA ILE A 118 -7.32 15.87 3.21
C ILE A 118 -8.63 16.58 2.82
N SER A 119 -8.68 17.25 1.67
CA SER A 119 -9.90 17.92 1.19
C SER A 119 -11.04 16.92 0.98
N SER A 120 -10.73 15.77 0.40
CA SER A 120 -11.68 14.68 0.18
C SER A 120 -12.18 14.07 1.49
N LEU A 121 -11.27 13.79 2.43
CA LEU A 121 -11.60 13.25 3.76
C LEU A 121 -12.42 14.25 4.58
N ARG A 122 -12.08 15.54 4.55
CA ARG A 122 -12.84 16.59 5.25
C ARG A 122 -14.28 16.66 4.75
N ARG A 123 -14.47 16.62 3.43
CA ARG A 123 -15.81 16.62 2.82
C ARG A 123 -16.61 15.37 3.20
N ALA A 124 -15.95 14.22 3.24
CA ALA A 124 -16.57 12.98 3.71
C ALA A 124 -16.98 13.07 5.19
N ALA A 125 -16.05 13.47 6.05
CA ALA A 125 -16.27 13.59 7.49
C ALA A 125 -17.34 14.63 7.85
N SER A 126 -17.60 15.63 7.01
CA SER A 126 -18.70 16.57 7.24
C SER A 126 -20.09 16.00 6.90
N GLY A 127 -20.19 14.73 6.49
CA GLY A 127 -21.45 14.10 6.10
C GLY A 127 -22.01 14.63 4.78
N ALA A 128 -21.14 15.09 3.86
CA ALA A 128 -21.60 15.64 2.57
C ALA A 128 -22.11 14.57 1.60
N TYR A 129 -21.86 13.29 1.88
CA TYR A 129 -22.35 12.16 1.09
C TYR A 129 -23.62 11.60 1.74
N SER A 130 -24.65 11.32 0.93
CA SER A 130 -25.99 10.97 1.41
C SER A 130 -26.04 9.74 2.33
N ASP A 131 -25.07 8.85 2.20
CA ASP A 131 -25.04 7.54 2.86
C ASP A 131 -23.96 7.46 3.97
N MET A 132 -23.37 8.61 4.34
CA MET A 132 -22.30 8.70 5.34
C MET A 132 -22.63 9.78 6.38
N ASP A 133 -22.74 9.36 7.64
CA ASP A 133 -22.90 10.28 8.76
C ASP A 133 -21.65 11.15 8.96
N SER A 134 -21.85 12.33 9.53
CA SER A 134 -20.73 13.19 9.90
C SER A 134 -19.89 12.52 11.00
N VAL A 135 -18.57 12.58 10.84
CA VAL A 135 -17.58 12.06 11.79
C VAL A 135 -16.90 13.23 12.48
N GLU A 136 -16.93 13.25 13.81
CA GLU A 136 -16.17 14.23 14.58
C GLU A 136 -14.67 13.95 14.44
N ILE A 137 -13.98 14.82 13.71
CA ILE A 137 -12.55 14.72 13.46
C ILE A 137 -11.93 16.10 13.30
N THR A 138 -10.78 16.29 13.92
CA THR A 138 -10.00 17.52 13.84
C THR A 138 -9.13 17.57 12.58
N GLU A 139 -8.70 18.77 12.21
CA GLU A 139 -7.75 18.96 11.10
C GLU A 139 -6.41 18.24 11.31
N ALA A 140 -5.94 18.14 12.54
CA ALA A 140 -4.72 17.42 12.86
C ALA A 140 -4.90 15.91 12.64
N GLU A 141 -6.00 15.34 13.13
CA GLU A 141 -6.32 13.92 12.91
C GLU A 141 -6.52 13.58 11.44
N LEU A 142 -7.17 14.47 10.66
CA LEU A 142 -7.32 14.29 9.21
C LEU A 142 -5.96 14.20 8.51
N LYS A 143 -5.00 15.03 8.91
CA LYS A 143 -3.63 14.99 8.36
C LYS A 143 -2.93 13.68 8.68
N GLU A 144 -3.02 13.20 9.92
CA GLU A 144 -2.40 11.93 10.30
C GLU A 144 -3.03 10.73 9.56
N ILE A 145 -4.37 10.72 9.42
CA ILE A 145 -5.05 9.70 8.61
C ILE A 145 -4.62 9.78 7.15
N ALA A 146 -4.57 10.98 6.56
CA ALA A 146 -4.16 11.16 5.17
C ALA A 146 -2.74 10.64 4.93
N ARG A 147 -1.78 10.98 5.80
CA ARG A 147 -0.40 10.47 5.71
C ARG A 147 -0.34 8.96 5.87
N TYR A 148 -1.10 8.40 6.81
CA TYR A 148 -1.20 6.95 6.98
C TYR A 148 -1.71 6.29 5.70
N LEU A 149 -2.82 6.76 5.15
CA LEU A 149 -3.40 6.24 3.91
C LEU A 149 -2.42 6.37 2.75
N LEU A 150 -1.66 7.47 2.68
CA LEU A 150 -0.67 7.69 1.63
C LEU A 150 0.55 6.77 1.70
N ARG A 151 0.88 6.24 2.88
CA ARG A 151 1.99 5.29 3.07
C ARG A 151 1.58 3.82 2.97
N SER A 152 0.29 3.52 3.04
CA SER A 152 -0.24 2.17 3.21
C SER A 152 -0.54 1.43 1.90
N HIS A 153 -0.10 1.97 0.76
CA HIS A 153 -0.41 1.46 -0.57
C HIS A 153 0.81 1.49 -1.50
#